data_AF-A0A9D3N142-F1
#
_entry.id   AF-A0A9D3N142-F1
#
_cell.length_a   1.000
_cell.length_b   1.000
_cell.length_c   1.000
_cell.angle_alpha   90.00
_cell.angle_beta   90.00
_cell.angle_gamma   90.00
#
_symmetry.space_group_name_H-M   'P 1'
#
loop_
_entity.id
_entity.type
_entity.pdbx_description
1 polymer ?
#
loop_
_entity_poly.entity_id
_entity_poly.type
_entity_poly.pdbx_seq_one_letter_code
_entity_poly.pdbx_strand_id
1 'polypeptide(L)'
;MFTGLCLRKPTPVRLKNMCVFLKVFLQITTTAMVAPISWIAVALLNGNYFECARTGLNVTLFKDHLCFGKVPECRSELYRFPCGKSTVPQTEREDVLAIIRAESQVLGWLLISSIMTAALLLTCVARCRSPISYVQLKFWQVYAQKESDLLDRYTAEHAQKLAERNLTSFFQQTPPEPIVTPDRKAWEKVSSFFRFARKNQHYSILHKYVETDLDPTDAHRASVVSDGGDFTNPTVLSFVDEGRVIL
;
A
#
# COMPACT_ATOMS: atom_id res chain seq x y z
N MET A 1 -2.72 5.64 10.40
CA MET A 1 -2.42 4.30 10.97
C MET A 1 -1.49 4.39 12.18
N PHE A 2 -0.36 5.10 12.08
CA PHE A 2 0.66 5.13 13.15
C PHE A 2 0.60 6.35 14.09
N THR A 3 -0.16 7.37 13.75
CA THR A 3 -0.30 8.60 14.55
C THR A 3 -0.92 8.31 15.92
N GLY A 4 -0.23 8.71 17.00
CA GLY A 4 -0.74 8.62 18.38
C GLY A 4 -0.69 7.23 19.04
N LEU A 5 -0.09 6.21 18.41
CA LEU A 5 -0.01 4.85 18.98
C LEU A 5 0.77 4.78 20.31
N CYS A 6 1.87 5.53 20.44
CA CYS A 6 2.71 5.50 21.64
C CYS A 6 2.13 6.30 22.83
N LEU A 7 1.14 7.16 22.58
CA LEU A 7 0.52 8.05 23.58
C LEU A 7 -0.83 7.50 24.08
N ARG A 8 -1.44 6.55 23.36
CA ARG A 8 -2.64 5.86 23.82
C ARG A 8 -2.24 4.78 24.83
N LYS A 9 -2.89 4.77 26.00
CA LYS A 9 -2.77 3.66 26.94
C LYS A 9 -3.03 2.36 26.18
N PRO A 10 -2.22 1.30 26.39
CA PRO A 10 -2.43 0.02 25.73
C PRO A 10 -3.79 -0.52 26.14
N THR A 11 -4.78 -0.30 25.29
CA THR A 11 -6.03 -1.03 25.35
C THR A 11 -5.71 -2.43 24.84
N PRO A 12 -6.18 -3.51 25.49
CA PRO A 12 -5.89 -4.85 25.03
C PRO A 12 -6.35 -4.95 23.58
N VAL A 13 -5.39 -5.07 22.66
CA VAL A 13 -5.71 -5.18 21.24
C VAL A 13 -6.38 -6.53 21.08
N ARG A 14 -7.70 -6.52 21.06
CA ARG A 14 -8.52 -7.71 20.81
C ARG A 14 -7.97 -8.37 19.56
N LEU A 15 -7.77 -9.69 19.56
CA LEU A 15 -7.19 -10.46 18.44
C LEU A 15 -7.77 -10.06 17.06
N LYS A 16 -9.07 -9.76 17.03
CA LYS A 16 -9.80 -9.27 15.84
C LYS A 16 -9.28 -7.93 15.28
N ASN A 17 -8.86 -7.00 16.14
CA ASN A 17 -8.27 -5.72 15.73
C ASN A 17 -6.84 -5.89 15.19
N MET A 18 -6.06 -6.84 15.73
CA MET A 18 -4.75 -7.19 15.16
C MET A 18 -4.87 -7.74 13.73
N CYS A 19 -5.86 -8.60 13.46
CA CYS A 19 -6.08 -9.11 12.10
C CYS A 19 -6.44 -8.00 11.10
N VAL A 20 -7.24 -7.00 11.51
CA VAL A 20 -7.56 -5.85 10.65
C VAL A 20 -6.33 -4.99 10.41
N PHE A 21 -5.57 -4.69 11.46
CA PHE A 21 -4.32 -3.95 11.37
C PHE A 21 -3.32 -4.63 10.41
N LEU A 22 -3.13 -5.95 10.55
CA LEU A 22 -2.24 -6.72 9.69
C LEU A 22 -2.71 -6.72 8.23
N LYS A 23 -4.01 -6.85 7.98
CA LYS A 23 -4.57 -6.77 6.62
C LYS A 23 -4.31 -5.40 5.98
N VAL A 24 -4.54 -4.31 6.71
CA VAL A 24 -4.29 -2.95 6.23
C VAL A 24 -2.79 -2.73 6.00
N PHE A 25 -1.94 -3.19 6.92
CA PHE A 25 -0.48 -3.11 6.78
C PHE A 25 0.03 -3.85 5.55
N LEU A 26 -0.45 -5.09 5.34
CA LEU A 26 -0.09 -5.90 4.18
C LEU A 26 -0.56 -5.25 2.88
N GLN A 27 -1.75 -4.66 2.87
CA GLN A 27 -2.27 -3.92 1.71
C GLN A 27 -1.37 -2.73 1.35
N ILE A 28 -1.03 -1.88 2.32
CA ILE A 28 -0.13 -0.73 2.12
C ILE A 28 1.24 -1.19 1.62
N THR A 29 1.78 -2.26 2.23
CA THR A 29 3.08 -2.81 1.84
C THR A 29 3.05 -3.36 0.42
N THR A 30 1.99 -4.07 0.04
CA THR A 30 1.82 -4.62 -1.32
C THR A 30 1.79 -3.51 -2.36
N THR A 31 1.07 -2.41 -2.08
CA THR A 31 1.04 -1.24 -2.99
C THR A 31 2.38 -0.54 -3.08
N ALA A 32 3.10 -0.41 -1.96
CA ALA A 32 4.41 0.24 -1.93
C ALA A 32 5.49 -0.58 -2.66
N MET A 33 5.37 -1.92 -2.66
CA MET A 33 6.31 -2.81 -3.32
C MET A 33 6.21 -2.81 -4.86
N VAL A 34 5.14 -2.27 -5.45
CA VAL A 34 4.95 -2.27 -6.91
C VAL A 34 6.11 -1.57 -7.62
N ALA A 35 6.52 -0.39 -7.16
CA ALA A 35 7.61 0.37 -7.79
C ALA A 35 8.98 -0.33 -7.66
N PRO A 36 9.43 -0.77 -6.47
CA PRO A 36 10.65 -1.54 -6.33
C PRO A 36 10.69 -2.82 -7.19
N ILE A 37 9.61 -3.58 -7.20
CA ILE A 37 9.54 -4.83 -7.98
C ILE A 37 9.58 -4.52 -9.49
N SER A 38 8.88 -3.48 -9.93
CA SER A 38 8.91 -3.04 -11.33
C SER A 38 10.31 -2.62 -11.76
N TRP A 39 11.04 -1.90 -10.90
CA TRP A 39 12.44 -1.55 -11.16
C TRP A 39 13.33 -2.80 -11.28
N ILE A 40 13.17 -3.80 -10.41
CA ILE A 40 13.91 -5.07 -10.50
C ILE A 40 13.63 -5.77 -11.83
N ALA A 41 12.37 -5.81 -12.28
CA ALA A 41 12.01 -6.40 -13.56
C ALA A 41 12.71 -5.69 -14.73
N VAL A 42 12.71 -4.35 -14.75
CA VAL A 42 13.42 -3.56 -15.77
C VAL A 42 14.94 -3.79 -15.72
N ALA A 43 15.52 -3.86 -14.52
CA ALA A 43 16.94 -4.13 -14.33
C ALA A 43 17.34 -5.54 -14.84
N LEU A 44 16.48 -6.54 -14.65
CA LEU A 44 16.66 -7.89 -15.19
C LEU A 44 16.55 -7.93 -16.71
N LEU A 45 15.58 -7.21 -17.30
CA LEU A 45 15.45 -7.14 -18.77
C LEU A 45 16.67 -6.49 -19.44
N ASN A 46 17.28 -5.49 -18.78
CA ASN A 46 18.53 -4.89 -19.26
C ASN A 46 19.73 -5.84 -19.15
N GLY A 47 19.72 -6.76 -18.17
CA GLY A 47 20.73 -7.82 -18.04
C GLY A 47 22.10 -7.38 -17.51
N ASN A 48 22.50 -6.11 -17.64
CA ASN A 48 23.84 -5.65 -17.25
C ASN A 48 24.20 -5.91 -15.78
N TYR A 49 23.28 -5.67 -14.85
CA TYR A 49 23.50 -5.92 -13.43
C TYR A 49 23.60 -7.42 -13.12
N PHE A 50 22.74 -8.21 -13.77
CA PHE A 50 22.70 -9.66 -13.61
C PHE A 50 23.94 -10.33 -14.21
N GLU A 51 24.41 -9.83 -15.36
CA GLU A 51 25.65 -10.25 -16.02
C GLU A 51 26.85 -10.09 -15.08
N CYS A 52 27.02 -8.90 -14.50
CA CYS A 52 28.08 -8.61 -13.54
C CYS A 52 27.97 -9.48 -12.28
N ALA A 53 26.75 -9.65 -11.75
CA ALA A 53 26.52 -10.49 -10.57
C ALA A 53 26.85 -11.97 -10.85
N ARG A 54 26.36 -12.54 -11.96
CA ARG A 54 26.52 -13.96 -12.30
C ARG A 54 27.97 -14.33 -12.58
N THR A 55 28.70 -13.48 -13.31
CA THR A 55 30.11 -13.70 -13.62
C THR A 55 31.02 -13.61 -12.39
N GLY A 56 30.64 -12.81 -11.38
CA GLY A 56 31.35 -12.69 -10.10
C GLY A 56 31.08 -13.81 -9.09
N LEU A 57 30.05 -14.65 -9.30
CA LEU A 57 29.72 -15.73 -8.37
C LEU A 57 30.73 -16.88 -8.47
N ASN A 58 31.29 -17.29 -7.32
CA ASN A 58 32.22 -18.41 -7.25
C ASN A 58 31.50 -19.75 -6.96
N VAL A 59 30.51 -20.09 -7.77
CA VAL A 59 29.78 -21.35 -7.67
C VAL A 59 30.21 -22.25 -8.82
N THR A 60 30.80 -23.41 -8.50
CA THR A 60 31.33 -24.36 -9.48
C THR A 60 30.28 -24.84 -10.48
N LEU A 61 29.06 -25.15 -10.01
CA LEU A 61 27.96 -25.59 -10.86
C LEU A 61 27.61 -24.59 -11.97
N PHE A 62 27.56 -23.28 -11.65
CA PHE A 62 27.25 -22.26 -12.65
C PHE A 62 28.42 -22.04 -13.62
N LYS A 63 29.66 -22.06 -13.12
CA LYS A 63 30.85 -21.95 -13.96
C LYS A 63 30.96 -23.13 -14.93
N ASP A 64 30.69 -24.34 -14.46
CA ASP A 64 30.75 -25.55 -15.28
C ASP A 64 29.64 -25.56 -16.34
N HIS A 65 28.45 -25.07 -16.01
CA HIS A 65 27.35 -24.93 -16.97
C HIS A 65 27.65 -23.88 -18.05
N LEU A 66 28.12 -22.69 -17.66
CA LEU A 66 28.40 -21.58 -18.57
C LEU A 66 29.63 -21.84 -19.46
N CYS A 67 30.67 -22.48 -18.91
CA CYS A 67 31.91 -22.80 -19.63
C CYS A 67 31.93 -24.24 -20.17
N PHE A 68 30.77 -24.88 -20.35
CA PHE A 68 30.72 -26.24 -20.89
C PHE A 68 31.25 -26.29 -22.32
N GLY A 69 32.29 -27.09 -22.57
CA GLY A 69 32.93 -27.20 -23.89
C GLY A 69 33.75 -25.97 -24.31
N LYS A 70 34.07 -25.06 -23.38
CA LYS A 70 34.92 -23.88 -23.59
C LYS A 70 36.34 -24.10 -23.07
N VAL A 71 37.25 -23.16 -23.36
CA VAL A 71 38.65 -23.24 -22.89
C VAL A 71 38.75 -23.32 -21.35
N PRO A 72 39.75 -24.01 -20.77
CA PRO A 72 39.90 -24.16 -19.32
C PRO A 72 39.92 -22.83 -18.55
N GLU A 73 40.50 -21.80 -19.16
CA GLU A 73 40.63 -20.45 -18.61
C GLU A 73 39.28 -19.74 -18.43
N CYS A 74 38.21 -20.22 -19.10
CA CYS A 74 36.86 -19.68 -18.97
C CYS A 74 36.38 -19.68 -17.52
N ARG A 75 36.64 -20.76 -16.76
CA ARG A 75 36.17 -20.88 -15.37
C ARG A 75 36.92 -19.96 -14.40
N SER A 76 38.21 -19.74 -14.66
CA SER A 76 39.06 -18.87 -13.84
C SER A 76 38.88 -17.40 -14.17
N GLU A 77 38.58 -17.05 -15.43
CA GLU A 77 38.51 -15.67 -15.89
C GLU A 77 37.08 -15.13 -16.11
N LEU A 78 36.04 -15.91 -15.80
CA LEU A 78 34.63 -15.54 -16.03
C LEU A 78 34.28 -14.13 -15.52
N TYR A 79 34.78 -13.74 -14.34
CA TYR A 79 34.53 -12.42 -13.73
C TYR A 79 35.14 -11.24 -14.52
N ARG A 80 36.06 -11.51 -15.46
CA ARG A 80 36.70 -10.51 -16.32
C ARG A 80 35.95 -10.29 -17.64
N PHE A 81 34.99 -11.16 -17.97
CA PHE A 81 34.30 -11.13 -19.27
C PHE A 81 33.54 -9.82 -19.51
N PRO A 82 32.75 -9.27 -18.55
CA PRO A 82 32.03 -8.00 -18.76
C PRO A 82 32.98 -6.81 -19.01
N CYS A 83 34.21 -6.89 -18.50
CA CYS A 83 35.23 -5.85 -18.62
C CYS A 83 36.08 -5.98 -19.90
N GLY A 84 35.93 -7.07 -20.67
CA GLY A 84 36.71 -7.34 -21.88
C GLY A 84 38.20 -7.68 -21.67
N LYS A 85 38.66 -7.83 -20.42
CA LYS A 85 40.08 -8.05 -20.07
C LYS A 85 40.38 -9.52 -19.77
N SER A 86 40.28 -10.39 -20.77
CA SER A 86 40.49 -11.84 -20.60
C SER A 86 41.35 -12.43 -21.73
N THR A 87 42.08 -13.50 -21.41
CA THR A 87 42.87 -14.31 -22.35
C THR A 87 41.99 -15.19 -23.24
N VAL A 88 40.71 -15.40 -22.87
CA VAL A 88 39.71 -16.17 -23.61
C VAL A 88 39.33 -15.45 -24.92
N PRO A 89 39.16 -16.16 -26.05
CA PRO A 89 38.72 -15.58 -27.32
C PRO A 89 37.45 -14.75 -27.19
N GLN A 90 37.35 -13.65 -27.93
CA GLN A 90 36.21 -12.75 -27.87
C GLN A 90 34.88 -13.44 -28.18
N THR A 91 34.87 -14.35 -29.16
CA THR A 91 33.71 -15.14 -29.55
C THR A 91 33.18 -16.00 -28.41
N GLU A 92 34.06 -16.71 -27.69
CA GLU A 92 33.64 -17.53 -26.54
C GLU A 92 33.13 -16.67 -25.38
N ARG A 93 33.71 -15.48 -25.15
CA ARG A 93 33.20 -14.57 -24.13
C ARG A 93 31.82 -14.05 -24.48
N GLU A 94 31.61 -13.60 -25.71
CA GLU A 94 30.33 -13.07 -26.17
C GLU A 94 29.23 -14.15 -26.13
N ASP A 95 29.56 -15.40 -26.48
CA ASP A 95 28.64 -16.54 -26.33
C ASP A 95 28.19 -16.70 -24.87
N VAL A 96 29.13 -16.71 -23.92
CA VAL A 96 28.84 -16.88 -22.49
C VAL A 96 28.01 -15.71 -21.96
N LEU A 97 28.38 -14.47 -22.32
CA LEU A 97 27.62 -13.28 -21.91
C LEU A 97 26.21 -13.28 -22.53
N ALA A 98 26.04 -13.74 -23.77
CA ALA A 98 24.74 -13.87 -24.42
C ALA A 98 23.83 -14.85 -23.67
N ILE A 99 24.36 -16.00 -23.22
CA ILE A 99 23.62 -16.96 -22.38
C ILE A 99 23.16 -16.29 -21.08
N ILE A 100 24.05 -15.57 -20.39
CA ILE A 100 23.71 -14.91 -19.11
C ILE A 100 22.65 -13.82 -19.32
N ARG A 101 22.74 -13.03 -20.39
CA ARG A 101 21.72 -12.03 -20.74
C ARG A 101 20.38 -12.68 -21.05
N ALA A 102 20.38 -13.79 -21.78
CA ALA A 102 19.16 -14.56 -22.06
C ALA A 102 18.53 -15.10 -20.75
N GLU A 103 19.33 -15.68 -19.84
CA GLU A 103 18.85 -16.09 -18.51
C GLU A 103 18.21 -14.91 -17.76
N SER A 104 18.83 -13.74 -17.79
CA SER A 104 18.32 -12.53 -17.14
C SER A 104 16.98 -12.07 -17.72
N GLN A 105 16.85 -12.05 -19.04
CA GLN A 105 15.62 -11.67 -19.72
C GLN A 105 14.49 -12.66 -19.44
N VAL A 106 14.77 -13.97 -19.45
CA VAL A 106 13.79 -14.99 -19.08
C VAL A 106 13.30 -14.79 -17.64
N LEU A 107 14.21 -14.55 -16.69
CA LEU A 107 13.83 -14.24 -15.30
C LEU A 107 13.01 -12.94 -15.19
N GLY A 108 13.37 -11.90 -15.95
CA GLY A 108 12.62 -10.65 -16.02
C GLY A 108 11.18 -10.86 -16.50
N TRP A 109 10.99 -11.60 -17.60
CA TRP A 109 9.66 -11.92 -18.12
C TRP A 109 8.83 -12.82 -17.19
N LEU A 110 9.46 -13.80 -16.55
CA LEU A 110 8.81 -14.64 -15.54
C LEU A 110 8.33 -13.82 -14.34
N LEU A 111 9.15 -12.86 -13.89
CA LEU A 111 8.79 -11.95 -12.81
C LEU A 111 7.58 -11.08 -13.19
N ILE A 112 7.59 -10.47 -14.39
CA ILE A 112 6.46 -9.66 -14.90
C ILE A 112 5.18 -10.49 -14.98
N SER A 113 5.25 -11.68 -15.58
CA SER A 113 4.11 -12.60 -15.70
C SER A 113 3.55 -12.99 -14.34
N SER A 114 4.42 -13.28 -13.37
CA SER A 114 4.04 -13.59 -11.99
C SER A 114 3.32 -12.42 -11.31
N ILE A 115 3.81 -11.18 -11.46
CA ILE A 115 3.18 -9.97 -10.90
C ILE A 115 1.78 -9.77 -11.50
N MET A 116 1.65 -9.86 -12.82
CA MET A 116 0.37 -9.69 -13.50
C MET A 116 -0.65 -10.74 -13.04
N THR A 117 -0.22 -12.00 -12.97
CA THR A 117 -1.06 -13.12 -12.51
C THR A 117 -1.47 -12.93 -11.06
N ALA A 118 -0.53 -12.59 -10.18
CA ALA A 118 -0.81 -12.33 -8.76
C ALA A 118 -1.77 -11.15 -8.57
N ALA A 119 -1.57 -10.04 -9.30
CA ALA A 119 -2.45 -8.87 -9.24
C ALA A 119 -3.88 -9.21 -9.68
N LEU A 120 -4.02 -10.00 -10.75
CA LEU A 120 -5.31 -10.48 -11.22
C LEU A 120 -6.00 -11.39 -10.20
N LEU A 121 -5.28 -12.39 -9.65
CA LEU A 121 -5.81 -13.29 -8.63
C LEU A 121 -6.23 -12.53 -7.36
N LEU A 122 -5.39 -11.61 -6.87
CA LEU A 122 -5.69 -10.79 -5.70
C LEU A 122 -6.94 -9.93 -5.93
N THR A 123 -7.05 -9.32 -7.11
CA THR A 123 -8.22 -8.51 -7.49
C THR A 123 -9.48 -9.37 -7.56
N CYS A 124 -9.42 -10.51 -8.24
CA CYS A 124 -10.55 -11.44 -8.34
C CYS A 124 -10.99 -11.93 -6.96
N VAL A 125 -10.07 -12.36 -6.11
CA VAL A 125 -10.38 -12.81 -4.74
C VAL A 125 -10.98 -11.69 -3.90
N ALA A 126 -10.42 -10.47 -3.96
CA ALA A 126 -10.93 -9.33 -3.21
C ALA A 126 -12.35 -8.95 -3.64
N ARG A 127 -12.63 -8.99 -4.95
CA ARG A 127 -13.97 -8.71 -5.51
C ARG A 127 -14.97 -9.81 -5.19
N CYS A 128 -14.60 -11.08 -5.35
CA CYS A 128 -15.48 -12.23 -5.06
C CYS A 128 -15.81 -12.38 -3.56
N ARG A 129 -14.90 -11.95 -2.67
CA ARG A 129 -15.14 -11.95 -1.22
C ARG A 129 -15.75 -10.65 -0.69
N SER A 130 -16.09 -9.69 -1.56
CA SER A 130 -16.77 -8.47 -1.15
C SER A 130 -18.23 -8.78 -0.79
N PRO A 131 -18.67 -8.50 0.45
CA PRO A 131 -20.06 -8.70 0.87
C PRO A 131 -21.00 -7.59 0.38
N ILE A 132 -20.49 -6.65 -0.42
CA ILE A 132 -21.17 -5.40 -0.84
C ILE A 132 -21.33 -5.41 -2.36
N SER A 133 -22.51 -5.00 -2.84
CA SER A 133 -22.79 -4.81 -4.28
C SER A 133 -21.79 -3.84 -4.92
N TYR A 134 -21.41 -4.08 -6.18
CA TYR A 134 -20.49 -3.22 -6.92
C TYR A 134 -20.95 -1.75 -6.94
N VAL A 135 -22.26 -1.50 -7.12
CA VAL A 135 -22.82 -0.14 -7.17
C VAL A 135 -22.71 0.56 -5.81
N GLN A 136 -23.02 -0.15 -4.73
CA GLN A 136 -22.88 0.37 -3.37
C GLN A 136 -21.41 0.66 -3.04
N LEU A 137 -20.49 -0.19 -3.48
CA LEU A 137 -19.06 0.06 -3.35
C LEU A 137 -18.66 1.34 -4.09
N LYS A 138 -19.09 1.53 -5.34
CA LYS A 138 -18.82 2.74 -6.12
C LYS A 138 -19.35 4.01 -5.45
N PHE A 139 -20.59 3.97 -4.95
CA PHE A 139 -21.15 5.06 -4.15
C PHE A 139 -20.27 5.38 -2.93
N TRP A 140 -19.84 4.34 -2.21
CA TRP A 140 -18.98 4.51 -1.04
C TRP A 140 -17.63 5.16 -1.39
N GLN A 141 -16.99 4.80 -2.51
CA GLN A 141 -15.74 5.46 -2.93
C GLN A 141 -15.97 6.96 -3.17
N VAL A 142 -17.05 7.32 -3.87
CA VAL A 142 -17.40 8.72 -4.15
C VAL A 142 -17.73 9.47 -2.86
N TYR A 143 -18.49 8.85 -1.95
CA TYR A 143 -18.80 9.44 -0.65
C TYR A 143 -17.52 9.73 0.16
N ALA A 144 -16.62 8.75 0.27
CA ALA A 144 -15.38 8.90 1.04
C ALA A 144 -14.49 10.01 0.46
N GLN A 145 -14.40 10.12 -0.87
CA GLN A 145 -13.67 11.21 -1.52
C GLN A 145 -14.29 12.57 -1.19
N LYS A 146 -15.61 12.70 -1.37
CA LYS A 146 -16.32 13.96 -1.12
C LYS A 146 -16.30 14.37 0.35
N GLU A 147 -16.39 13.41 1.26
CA GLU A 147 -16.26 13.65 2.69
C GLU A 147 -14.86 14.19 3.02
N SER A 148 -13.79 13.62 2.43
CA SER A 148 -12.42 14.11 2.61
C SER A 148 -12.25 15.53 2.07
N ASP A 149 -12.67 15.79 0.84
CA ASP A 149 -12.56 17.12 0.21
C ASP A 149 -13.29 18.20 1.04
N LEU A 150 -14.49 17.86 1.54
CA LEU A 150 -15.27 18.75 2.39
C LEU A 150 -14.63 18.94 3.76
N LEU A 151 -14.09 17.88 4.37
CA LEU A 151 -13.43 17.94 5.67
C LEU A 151 -12.21 18.86 5.62
N ASP A 152 -11.39 18.76 4.57
CA ASP A 152 -10.22 19.63 4.40
C ASP A 152 -10.62 21.10 4.28
N ARG A 153 -11.64 21.39 3.44
CA ARG A 153 -12.17 22.74 3.27
C ARG A 153 -12.75 23.30 4.58
N TYR A 154 -13.61 22.56 5.26
CA TYR A 154 -14.21 22.99 6.53
C TYR A 154 -13.16 23.18 7.62
N THR A 155 -12.16 22.31 7.68
CA THR A 155 -11.07 22.41 8.67
C THR A 155 -10.24 23.68 8.42
N ALA A 156 -9.91 23.98 7.16
CA ALA A 156 -9.18 25.19 6.80
C ALA A 156 -9.98 26.46 7.14
N GLU A 157 -11.25 26.53 6.76
CA GLU A 157 -12.14 27.65 7.06
C GLU A 157 -12.31 27.85 8.58
N HIS A 158 -12.48 26.76 9.35
CA HIS A 158 -12.62 26.82 10.81
C HIS A 158 -11.32 27.26 11.50
N ALA A 159 -10.17 26.76 11.04
CA ALA A 159 -8.87 27.16 11.55
C ALA A 159 -8.59 28.64 11.29
N GLN A 160 -8.94 29.15 10.10
CA GLN A 160 -8.82 30.57 9.76
C GLN A 160 -9.67 31.44 10.70
N LYS A 161 -10.96 31.12 10.87
CA LYS A 161 -11.85 31.86 11.78
C LYS A 161 -11.34 31.87 13.22
N LEU A 162 -10.83 30.74 13.70
CA LEU A 162 -10.27 30.64 15.05
C LEU A 162 -9.00 31.49 15.20
N ALA A 163 -8.13 31.51 14.19
CA ALA A 163 -6.93 32.32 14.18
C ALA A 163 -7.25 33.83 14.12
N GLU A 164 -8.14 34.25 13.23
CA GLU A 164 -8.61 35.64 13.12
C GLU A 164 -9.19 36.14 14.44
N ARG A 165 -10.11 35.37 15.03
CA ARG A 165 -10.69 35.72 16.35
C ARG A 165 -9.62 35.88 17.42
N ASN A 166 -8.64 34.98 17.49
CA ASN A 166 -7.57 35.06 18.49
C ASN A 166 -6.66 36.27 18.28
N LEU A 167 -6.31 36.58 17.03
CA LEU A 167 -5.51 37.77 16.70
C LEU A 167 -6.27 39.05 17.05
N THR A 168 -7.55 39.14 16.69
CA THR A 168 -8.39 40.30 17.01
C THR A 168 -8.50 40.52 18.51
N SER A 169 -8.84 39.48 19.28
CA SER A 169 -8.91 39.58 20.75
C SER A 169 -7.57 39.95 21.38
N PHE A 170 -6.46 39.41 20.87
CA PHE A 170 -5.12 39.72 21.37
C PHE A 170 -4.74 41.20 21.14
N PHE A 171 -4.90 41.71 19.91
CA PHE A 171 -4.51 43.08 19.57
C PHE A 171 -5.50 44.14 20.10
N GLN A 172 -6.79 43.81 20.24
CA GLN A 172 -7.80 44.73 20.76
C GLN A 172 -7.99 44.62 22.28
N GLN A 173 -7.33 43.66 22.94
CA GLN A 173 -7.48 43.35 24.38
C GLN A 173 -8.93 43.09 24.79
N THR A 174 -9.72 42.49 23.91
CA THR A 174 -11.13 42.14 24.16
C THR A 174 -11.28 40.65 24.48
N PRO A 175 -12.25 40.25 25.32
CA PRO A 175 -12.51 38.85 25.59
C PRO A 175 -12.93 38.12 24.30
N PRO A 176 -12.44 36.88 24.07
CA PRO A 176 -12.71 36.15 22.83
C PRO A 176 -14.15 35.64 22.75
N GLU A 177 -14.75 35.78 21.57
CA GLU A 177 -16.07 35.20 21.29
C GLU A 177 -16.02 33.66 21.28
N PRO A 178 -17.06 32.97 21.79
CA PRO A 178 -17.08 31.52 21.86
C PRO A 178 -17.18 30.90 20.45
N ILE A 179 -16.15 30.15 20.07
CA ILE A 179 -16.13 29.31 18.86
C ILE A 179 -16.09 27.86 19.34
N VAL A 180 -17.11 27.08 19.02
CA VAL A 180 -17.18 25.67 19.41
C VAL A 180 -16.27 24.86 18.49
N THR A 181 -15.35 24.12 19.09
CA THR A 181 -14.50 23.13 18.40
C THR A 181 -14.73 21.78 19.06
N PRO A 182 -14.80 20.67 18.31
CA PRO A 182 -14.97 19.35 18.90
C PRO A 182 -13.89 19.06 19.95
N ASP A 183 -14.28 18.36 21.00
CA ASP A 183 -13.36 17.99 22.07
C ASP A 183 -12.34 16.94 21.59
N ARG A 184 -11.27 16.74 22.37
CA ARG A 184 -10.23 15.77 22.03
C ARG A 184 -10.79 14.36 21.85
N LYS A 185 -11.81 13.96 22.62
CA LYS A 185 -12.38 12.61 22.55
C LYS A 185 -13.12 12.40 21.23
N ALA A 186 -13.84 13.39 20.73
CA ALA A 186 -14.47 13.38 19.41
C ALA A 186 -13.42 13.18 18.30
N TRP A 187 -12.34 13.97 18.30
CA TRP A 187 -11.24 13.83 17.34
C TRP A 187 -10.59 12.45 17.37
N GLU A 188 -10.32 11.94 18.57
CA GLU A 188 -9.74 10.62 18.77
C GLU A 188 -10.66 9.48 18.29
N LYS A 189 -11.98 9.64 18.41
CA LYS A 189 -12.98 8.66 18.00
C LYS A 189 -13.16 8.64 16.49
N VAL A 190 -13.26 9.82 15.85
CA VAL A 190 -13.36 9.95 14.39
C VAL A 190 -12.10 9.45 13.67
N SER A 191 -10.93 9.57 14.32
CA SER A 191 -9.64 9.07 13.79
C SER A 191 -9.41 7.57 13.97
N SER A 192 -10.38 6.82 14.50
CA SER A 192 -10.25 5.36 14.69
C SER A 192 -10.41 4.59 13.37
N PHE A 193 -9.96 3.32 13.35
CA PHE A 193 -10.09 2.51 12.15
C PHE A 193 -11.55 2.23 11.80
N PHE A 194 -11.95 2.57 10.57
CA PHE A 194 -13.26 2.21 10.06
C PHE A 194 -13.42 0.69 9.93
N ARG A 195 -14.56 0.20 10.39
CA ARG A 195 -14.97 -1.19 10.21
C ARG A 195 -16.41 -1.22 9.73
N PHE A 196 -16.58 -1.70 8.49
CA PHE A 196 -17.90 -1.91 7.92
C PHE A 196 -18.70 -2.92 8.75
N ALA A 197 -19.96 -2.62 9.02
CA ALA A 197 -20.91 -3.54 9.65
C ALA A 197 -22.15 -3.65 8.77
N ARG A 198 -22.53 -4.87 8.37
CA ARG A 198 -23.68 -5.12 7.48
C ARG A 198 -25.03 -4.64 8.04
N LYS A 199 -25.16 -4.55 9.37
CA LYS A 199 -26.42 -4.20 10.05
C LYS A 199 -26.66 -2.69 10.18
N ASN A 200 -25.61 -1.86 10.18
CA ASN A 200 -25.71 -0.39 10.24
C ASN A 200 -24.93 0.21 9.08
N GLN A 201 -25.63 0.79 8.10
CA GLN A 201 -25.05 1.31 6.86
C GLN A 201 -24.38 2.68 7.06
N HIS A 202 -23.33 2.74 7.88
CA HIS A 202 -22.49 3.94 7.96
C HIS A 202 -21.38 3.86 6.91
N TYR A 203 -21.12 4.97 6.22
CA TYR A 203 -20.10 5.05 5.17
C TYR A 203 -18.74 5.59 5.67
N SER A 204 -18.69 6.14 6.88
CA SER A 204 -17.45 6.60 7.53
C SER A 204 -17.56 6.53 9.05
N ILE A 205 -16.44 6.70 9.76
CA ILE A 205 -16.50 6.82 11.24
C ILE A 205 -17.15 8.14 11.63
N LEU A 206 -16.94 9.21 10.85
CA LEU A 206 -17.56 10.50 11.10
C LEU A 206 -19.08 10.40 11.00
N HIS A 207 -19.60 9.77 9.94
CA HIS A 207 -21.01 9.44 9.78
C HIS A 207 -21.54 8.65 10.98
N LYS A 208 -20.85 7.57 11.36
CA LYS A 208 -21.22 6.78 12.55
C LYS A 208 -21.26 7.62 13.82
N TYR A 209 -20.26 8.47 14.04
CA TYR A 209 -20.16 9.32 15.22
C TYR A 209 -21.34 10.28 15.32
N VAL A 210 -21.73 10.90 14.20
CA VAL A 210 -22.88 11.80 14.14
C VAL A 210 -24.20 11.08 14.43
N GLU A 211 -24.41 9.88 13.87
CA GLU A 211 -25.68 9.16 14.06
C GLU A 211 -25.80 8.47 15.43
N THR A 212 -24.69 8.05 16.05
CA THR A 212 -24.76 7.19 17.26
C THR A 212 -24.30 7.85 18.55
N ASP A 213 -23.44 8.86 18.47
CA ASP A 213 -22.81 9.46 19.65
C ASP A 213 -23.30 10.89 19.94
N LEU A 214 -23.96 11.53 18.98
CA LEU A 214 -24.56 12.86 19.13
C LEU A 214 -26.08 12.82 19.40
N ASP A 215 -26.77 11.71 19.11
CA ASP A 215 -28.21 11.56 19.39
C ASP A 215 -28.47 10.76 20.69
N PRO A 216 -28.96 11.39 21.77
CA PRO A 216 -29.20 10.73 23.05
C PRO A 216 -30.45 9.81 23.06
N THR A 217 -31.26 9.78 22.01
CA THR A 217 -32.53 9.02 22.00
C THR A 217 -32.39 7.53 21.68
N ASP A 218 -31.28 7.10 21.06
CA ASP A 218 -31.07 5.71 20.63
C ASP A 218 -30.18 4.85 21.55
N ALA A 219 -29.75 5.40 22.70
CA ALA A 219 -28.91 4.71 23.67
C ALA A 219 -29.51 3.40 24.23
N HIS A 220 -30.84 3.20 24.07
CA HIS A 220 -31.53 1.99 24.51
C HIS A 220 -31.51 0.81 23.52
N ARG A 221 -31.03 0.97 22.28
CA ARG A 221 -30.87 -0.15 21.32
C ARG A 221 -29.47 -0.76 21.29
N ALA A 222 -28.51 -0.18 22.00
CA ALA A 222 -27.13 -0.65 22.03
C ALA A 222 -26.87 -1.83 23.00
N SER A 223 -27.93 -2.51 23.47
CA SER A 223 -27.77 -3.72 24.28
C SER A 223 -27.91 -4.97 23.40
N VAL A 224 -26.82 -5.75 23.40
CA VAL A 224 -26.77 -7.16 23.05
C VAL A 224 -27.08 -7.52 21.59
N VAL A 225 -26.07 -7.41 20.71
CA VAL A 225 -25.88 -8.44 19.67
C VAL A 225 -24.39 -8.74 19.54
N SER A 226 -23.98 -9.88 20.09
CA SER A 226 -22.74 -10.56 19.74
C SER A 226 -22.85 -11.00 18.28
N ASP A 227 -22.38 -10.19 17.33
CA ASP A 227 -22.58 -10.48 15.90
C ASP A 227 -21.33 -11.05 15.24
N GLY A 228 -21.35 -12.37 15.09
CA GLY A 228 -20.42 -13.19 14.32
C GLY A 228 -20.64 -13.07 12.81
N GLY A 229 -20.54 -11.87 12.26
CA GLY A 229 -20.38 -11.67 10.83
C GLY A 229 -18.91 -11.82 10.42
N ASP A 230 -18.62 -12.42 9.27
CA ASP A 230 -17.32 -12.23 8.64
C ASP A 230 -17.26 -10.77 8.13
N PHE A 231 -16.17 -10.06 8.47
CA PHE A 231 -16.01 -8.61 8.28
C PHE A 231 -14.78 -8.36 7.42
N THR A 232 -15.00 -7.88 6.21
CA THR A 232 -13.96 -7.40 5.29
C THR A 232 -14.24 -5.93 4.99
N ASN A 233 -13.28 -5.05 5.29
CA ASN A 233 -13.25 -3.75 4.62
C ASN A 233 -12.99 -4.04 3.13
N PRO A 234 -13.72 -3.42 2.20
CA PRO A 234 -13.46 -3.62 0.78
C PRO A 234 -12.02 -3.21 0.50
N THR A 235 -11.19 -4.18 0.10
CA THR A 235 -9.73 -4.06 -0.04
C THR A 235 -9.33 -3.24 -1.28
N VAL A 236 -10.23 -2.41 -1.79
CA VAL A 236 -10.06 -1.66 -3.04
C VAL A 236 -10.62 -0.26 -2.84
N LEU A 237 -9.87 0.60 -2.17
CA LEU A 237 -10.20 2.03 -2.10
C LEU A 237 -9.03 2.96 -2.45
N SER A 238 -7.95 2.46 -3.06
CA SER A 238 -6.94 3.39 -3.59
C SER A 238 -6.07 2.89 -4.76
N PHE A 239 -6.32 1.73 -5.38
CA PHE A 239 -5.35 1.20 -6.36
C PHE A 239 -5.88 0.81 -7.75
N VAL A 240 -7.17 1.00 -8.05
CA VAL A 240 -7.66 0.69 -9.41
C VAL A 240 -8.71 1.71 -9.86
N ASP A 241 -8.33 2.98 -9.95
CA ASP A 241 -9.00 3.92 -10.88
C ASP A 241 -8.05 4.99 -11.49
N GLU A 242 -6.74 4.94 -11.22
CA GLU A 242 -5.72 5.71 -11.97
C GLU A 242 -5.37 5.06 -13.34
N GLY A 243 -6.02 3.94 -13.69
CA GLY A 243 -5.84 3.24 -14.96
C GLY A 243 -6.81 3.69 -16.07
N ARG A 244 -7.55 4.79 -15.90
CA ARG A 244 -8.32 5.37 -16.99
C ARG A 244 -7.37 6.20 -17.86
N VAL A 245 -6.76 5.52 -18.82
CA VAL A 245 -6.17 6.11 -20.01
C VAL A 245 -7.21 7.10 -20.56
N ILE A 246 -6.90 8.39 -20.44
CA ILE A 246 -7.58 9.42 -21.21
C ILE A 246 -7.11 9.18 -22.64
N LEU A 247 -8.02 8.66 -23.45
CA LEU A 247 -7.94 8.67 -24.91
C LEU A 247 -8.96 9.69 -25.40
#